data_AF-A0A1F8UKS9-F1
#
_entry.id   AF-A0A1F8UKS9-F1
#
_cell.length_a   1.000
_cell.length_b   1.000
_cell.length_c   1.000
_cell.angle_alpha   90.00
_cell.angle_beta   90.00
_cell.angle_gamma   90.00
#
_symmetry.space_group_name_H-M   'P 1'
#
loop_
_entity.id
_entity.type
_entity.pdbx_description
1 polymer ?
#
loop_
_entity_poly.entity_id
_entity_poly.type
_entity_poly.pdbx_seq_one_letter_code
_entity_poly.pdbx_strand_id
1 'polypeptide(L)' 'MINEVSSHESELLQIVDLLIGAMAYYNRGYQNKSAAKSELIKRLQNKYNICLSESTDKTEKKFNIFIWEPKKC' A
#
# COMPACT_ATOMS: atom_id res chain seq x y z
N MET A 1 30.74 -8.42 7.74
CA MET A 1 30.76 -7.24 6.84
C MET A 1 29.42 -6.57 7.02
N ILE A 2 29.36 -5.47 7.75
CA ILE A 2 28.13 -4.68 7.86
C ILE A 2 28.13 -3.82 6.60
N ASN A 3 27.25 -4.12 5.66
CA ASN A 3 27.00 -3.19 4.57
C ASN A 3 26.21 -2.06 5.21
N GLU A 4 26.84 -0.91 5.38
CA GLU A 4 26.11 0.32 5.71
C GLU A 4 25.08 0.50 4.61
N VAL A 5 23.82 0.25 4.93
CA VAL A 5 22.70 0.66 4.08
C VAL A 5 22.87 2.17 3.96
N SER A 6 23.28 2.62 2.77
CA SER A 6 23.38 4.05 2.46
C SER A 6 22.07 4.71 2.90
N SER A 7 22.14 5.81 3.66
CA SER A 7 20.96 6.49 4.21
C SER A 7 19.90 6.77 3.15
N HIS A 8 20.32 6.97 1.90
CA HIS A 8 19.45 7.17 0.75
C HIS A 8 18.58 5.94 0.40
N GLU A 9 19.12 4.72 0.52
CA GLU A 9 18.33 3.49 0.31
C GLU A 9 17.33 3.25 1.47
N SER A 10 17.67 3.72 2.68
CA SER A 10 16.81 3.62 3.86
C SER A 10 15.52 4.45 3.73
N GLU A 11 15.56 5.61 3.06
CA GLU A 11 14.37 6.46 2.90
C GLU A 11 13.28 5.81 2.03
N LEU A 12 13.68 5.17 0.93
CA LEU A 12 12.73 4.46 0.06
C LEU A 12 12.11 3.27 0.79
N LEU A 13 12.90 2.53 1.56
CA LEU A 13 12.42 1.41 2.38
C LEU A 13 11.37 1.87 3.41
N GLN A 14 11.58 3.01 4.07
CA GLN A 14 10.60 3.56 5.02
C GLN A 14 9.26 3.92 4.35
N ILE A 15 9.30 4.47 3.13
CA ILE A 15 8.09 4.75 2.35
C ILE A 15 7.39 3.44 1.97
N VAL A 16 8.14 2.44 1.53
CA VAL A 16 7.60 1.12 1.20
C VAL A 16 6.93 0.48 2.42
N ASP A 17 7.57 0.52 3.58
CA ASP A 17 7.00 0.01 4.84
C ASP A 17 5.70 0.73 5.22
N LEU A 18 5.64 2.05 5.05
CA LEU A 18 4.43 2.83 5.29
C LEU A 18 3.28 2.38 4.37
N LEU A 19 3.56 2.20 3.07
CA LEU A 19 2.56 1.78 2.09
C LEU A 19 2.08 0.35 2.33
N ILE A 20 2.99 -0.58 2.62
CA ILE A 20 2.65 -1.97 2.97
C ILE A 20 1.82 -1.99 4.26
N GLY A 21 2.21 -1.24 5.28
CA GLY A 21 1.48 -1.11 6.53
C GLY A 21 0.08 -0.55 6.35
N ALA A 22 -0.09 0.43 5.47
CA ALA A 22 -1.40 0.96 5.10
C ALA A 22 -2.28 -0.12 4.43
N MET A 23 -1.77 -0.82 3.41
CA MET A 23 -2.51 -1.89 2.75
C MET A 23 -2.89 -3.02 3.72
N ALA A 24 -1.98 -3.40 4.62
CA ALA A 24 -2.25 -4.41 5.64
C ALA A 24 -3.30 -3.95 6.67
N TYR A 25 -3.33 -2.67 7.03
CA TYR A 25 -4.37 -2.10 7.89
C TYR A 25 -5.74 -2.12 7.21
N TYR A 26 -5.80 -1.73 5.93
CA TYR A 26 -7.02 -1.75 5.14
C TYR A 26 -7.57 -3.17 4.96
N ASN A 27 -6.74 -4.12 4.53
CA ASN A 27 -7.16 -5.50 4.25
C ASN A 27 -7.59 -6.27 5.51
N ARG A 28 -7.16 -5.84 6.71
CA ARG A 28 -7.63 -6.41 7.98
C ARG A 28 -8.96 -5.85 8.47
N GLY A 29 -9.58 -4.92 7.75
CA GLY A 29 -10.85 -4.32 8.16
C GLY A 29 -10.74 -3.41 9.38
N TYR A 30 -9.57 -2.81 9.63
CA TYR A 30 -9.32 -2.00 10.82
C TYR A 30 -9.66 -0.52 10.64
N GLN A 31 -10.37 -0.11 9.59
CA GLN A 31 -10.54 1.29 9.18
C GLN A 31 -11.21 2.21 10.22
N ASN A 32 -11.66 1.70 11.37
CA ASN A 32 -12.25 2.50 12.46
C ASN A 32 -11.40 2.52 13.74
N LYS A 33 -10.23 1.87 13.76
CA LYS A 33 -9.39 1.74 14.99
C LYS A 33 -8.36 2.85 15.17
N SER A 34 -8.01 3.58 14.11
CA SER A 34 -7.02 4.66 14.14
C SER A 34 -7.34 5.72 13.10
N ALA A 35 -7.72 6.92 13.55
CA ALA A 35 -8.07 8.03 12.66
C ALA A 35 -6.92 8.39 11.69
N ALA A 36 -5.68 8.41 12.17
CA ALA A 36 -4.52 8.71 11.35
C ALA A 36 -4.31 7.69 10.21
N LYS A 37 -4.43 6.39 10.52
CA LYS A 37 -4.31 5.34 9.50
C LYS A 37 -5.47 5.38 8.51
N SER A 38 -6.67 5.68 8.98
CA SER A 38 -7.84 5.83 8.11
C SER A 38 -7.74 7.03 7.18
N GLU A 39 -7.17 8.15 7.63
CA GLU A 39 -6.89 9.31 6.79
C GLU A 39 -5.81 9.00 5.74
N LEU A 40 -4.77 8.24 6.11
CA LEU A 40 -3.76 7.76 5.16
C LEU A 40 -4.39 6.93 4.04
N ILE A 41 -5.31 6.02 4.37
CA ILE A 41 -6.07 5.24 3.38
C ILE A 41 -6.86 6.15 2.44
N LYS A 42 -7.63 7.10 2.99
CA LYS A 42 -8.41 8.05 2.17
C LYS A 42 -7.50 8.85 1.24
N ARG A 43 -6.35 9.30 1.74
CA ARG A 43 -5.37 10.04 0.94
C ARG A 43 -4.81 9.21 -0.21
N LEU A 44 -4.53 7.92 0.01
CA LEU A 44 -4.07 7.01 -1.06
C LEU A 44 -5.17 6.83 -2.12
N GLN A 45 -6.40 6.54 -1.70
CA GLN A 45 -7.54 6.38 -2.60
C GLN A 45 -7.77 7.64 -3.45
N ASN A 46 -7.77 8.82 -2.83
CA ASN A 46 -8.00 10.09 -3.51
C ASN A 46 -6.83 10.50 -4.42
N LYS A 47 -5.58 10.25 -4.02
CA LYS A 47 -4.40 10.66 -4.78
C LYS A 47 -4.27 9.88 -6.09
N TYR A 48 -4.61 8.59 -6.07
CA TYR A 48 -4.47 7.71 -7.22
C TYR A 48 -5.81 7.41 -7.91
N ASN A 49 -6.94 7.88 -7.35
CA ASN A 49 -8.30 7.59 -7.81
C ASN A 49 -8.56 6.08 -7.96
N ILE A 50 -8.21 5.32 -6.91
CA ILE A 50 -8.28 3.85 -6.90
C ILE A 50 -9.18 3.32 -5.79
N CYS A 51 -9.76 2.14 -6.03
CA CYS A 51 -10.38 1.31 -5.01
C CYS A 51 -9.35 0.29 -4.49
N LEU A 52 -9.01 0.32 -3.19
CA LEU A 52 -7.98 -0.56 -2.63
C LEU A 52 -8.42 -2.04 -2.52
N SER A 53 -9.72 -2.31 -2.66
CA SER A 53 -10.30 -3.65 -2.65
C SER A 53 -10.46 -4.25 -4.06
N GLU A 54 -9.92 -3.59 -5.09
CA GLU A 54 -9.98 -4.05 -6.47
C GLU A 54 -8.58 -4.02 -7.10
N SER A 55 -8.36 -4.88 -8.10
CA SER A 55 -7.15 -4.79 -8.91
C SER A 55 -7.23 -3.55 -9.80
N THR A 56 -6.13 -2.80 -9.91
CA THR A 56 -6.03 -1.67 -10.83
C THR A 56 -5.93 -2.14 -12.28
N ASP A 57 -6.22 -1.24 -13.23
CA ASP A 57 -5.96 -1.48 -14.64
C ASP A 57 -4.48 -1.80 -14.92
N LYS A 58 -4.24 -2.65 -15.92
CA LYS A 58 -2.88 -3.05 -16.35
C LYS A 58 -2.04 -1.87 -16.85
N THR A 59 -2.69 -0.78 -17.24
CA THR A 59 -2.05 0.43 -17.76
C THR A 59 -1.77 1.48 -16.67
N GLU A 60 -2.20 1.23 -15.44
CA GLU A 60 -1.93 2.12 -14.32
C GLU A 60 -0.41 2.20 -14.09
N LYS A 61 0.13 3.41 -13.85
CA LYS A 61 1.59 3.65 -14.00
C LYS A 61 2.35 3.84 -12.70
N LYS A 62 1.67 4.22 -11.61
CA LYS A 62 2.34 4.63 -10.37
C LYS A 62 2.03 3.72 -9.19
N PHE A 63 0.77 3.39 -8.97
CA PHE A 63 0.34 2.61 -7.82
C PHE A 63 -0.59 1.49 -8.27
N ASN A 64 0.00 0.33 -8.53
CA ASN A 64 -0.73 -0.83 -9.02
C ASN A 64 -1.14 -1.74 -7.88
N ILE A 65 -2.38 -2.20 -7.91
CA ILE A 65 -2.91 -3.21 -7.00
C ILE A 65 -3.26 -4.44 -7.82
N PHE A 66 -2.76 -5.59 -7.38
CA PHE A 66 -3.13 -6.88 -7.93
C PHE A 66 -3.63 -7.76 -6.80
N ILE A 67 -4.93 -8.05 -6.83
CA ILE A 67 -5.58 -8.99 -5.92
C ILE A 67 -5.56 -10.34 -6.60
N TRP A 68 -4.75 -11.25 -6.06
CA TRP A 68 -4.68 -12.60 -6.57
C TRP A 68 -5.91 -13.39 -6.13
N GLU A 69 -6.64 -13.94 -7.10
CA GLU A 69 -7.71 -14.89 -6.87
C GLU A 69 -7.32 -16.25 -7.46
N PRO A 70 -7.40 -17.35 -6.68
CA PRO A 70 -7.17 -18.68 -7.23
C PRO A 70 -8.26 -19.01 -8.25
N LYS A 71 -7.90 -19.82 -9.26
CA LYS A 71 -8.91 -20.41 -10.15
C LYS A 71 -9.86 -21.25 -9.29
N LYS A 72 -11.16 -20.95 -9.36
CA LYS A 72 -12.19 -21.82 -8.80
C LYS A 72 -12.23 -23.08 -9.67
N CYS A 73 -12.01 -24.24 -9.06
CA CYS A 73 -12.17 -25.55 -9.69
C CYS A 73 -13.65 -25.84 -9.95
#